data_AF-A0A1V2Q4L6-F1
#
_entry.id   AF-A0A1V2Q4L6-F1
#
_cell.length_a   1.000
_cell.length_b   1.000
_cell.length_c   1.000
_cell.angle_alpha   90.00
_cell.angle_beta   90.00
_cell.angle_gamma   90.00
#
_symmetry.space_group_name_H-M   'P 1'
#
loop_
_entity.id
_entity.type
_entity.pdbx_description
1 polymer ?
#
loop_
_entity_poly.entity_id
_entity_poly.type
_entity_poly.pdbx_seq_one_letter_code
_entity_poly.pdbx_strand_id
1 'polypeptide(L)'
;MSDYRFDFNVADMTLDEMNAINNRVKTALTEMEAQVEKTLAEWTGAAQQAYYAAKAEWNQQAQQMPIYLEAGRQTLLSISDNYGTTEQRAQQIWNGAGR
;
A
#
# COMPACT_ATOMS: atom_id res chain seq x y z
N MET A 1 -25.84 -21.49 -0.92
CA MET A 1 -25.05 -20.32 -1.35
C MET A 1 -23.96 -20.14 -0.32
N SER A 2 -22.70 -20.19 -0.72
CA SER A 2 -21.59 -19.91 0.19
C SER A 2 -21.71 -18.46 0.64
N ASP A 3 -21.88 -18.21 1.93
CA ASP A 3 -21.94 -16.86 2.47
C ASP A 3 -20.52 -16.28 2.39
N TYR A 4 -20.28 -15.45 1.37
CA TYR A 4 -18.99 -14.79 1.16
C TYR A 4 -18.94 -13.56 2.07
N ARG A 5 -18.56 -13.78 3.34
CA ARG A 5 -18.38 -12.69 4.30
C ARG A 5 -17.00 -12.05 4.07
N PHE A 6 -16.99 -10.74 3.85
CA PHE A 6 -15.74 -9.99 3.79
C PHE A 6 -15.06 -9.99 5.17
N ASP A 7 -13.77 -10.36 5.23
CA ASP A 7 -12.99 -10.37 6.47
C ASP A 7 -12.14 -9.10 6.59
N PHE A 8 -12.62 -8.17 7.41
CA PHE A 8 -11.94 -6.89 7.65
C PHE A 8 -10.61 -7.05 8.40
N ASN A 9 -10.46 -8.07 9.24
CA ASN A 9 -9.20 -8.29 9.95
C ASN A 9 -8.09 -8.68 8.97
N VAL A 10 -8.41 -9.53 8.00
CA VAL A 10 -7.45 -9.93 6.95
C VAL A 10 -7.08 -8.75 6.07
N ALA A 11 -8.03 -7.87 5.76
CA ALA A 11 -7.78 -6.66 4.97
C ALA A 11 -6.83 -5.69 5.69
N ASP A 12 -7.06 -5.41 6.98
CA ASP A 12 -6.20 -4.55 7.78
C ASP A 12 -4.79 -5.13 7.93
N MET A 13 -4.68 -6.43 8.21
CA MET A 13 -3.37 -7.12 8.28
C MET A 13 -2.59 -6.98 6.96
N THR A 14 -3.28 -7.06 5.82
CA THR A 14 -2.64 -6.92 4.51
C THR A 14 -2.10 -5.50 4.31
N LEU A 15 -2.86 -4.47 4.68
CA LEU A 15 -2.40 -3.08 4.61
C LEU A 15 -1.18 -2.83 5.50
N ASP A 16 -1.19 -3.37 6.72
CA ASP A 16 -0.07 -3.25 7.65
C ASP A 16 1.19 -3.95 7.11
N GLU A 17 1.04 -5.14 6.54
CA GLU A 17 2.14 -5.85 5.91
C GLU A 17 2.70 -5.07 4.71
N MET A 18 1.84 -4.52 3.85
CA MET A 18 2.29 -3.72 2.72
C MET A 18 2.99 -2.42 3.17
N ASN A 19 2.53 -1.78 4.25
CA ASN A 19 3.23 -0.65 4.88
C ASN A 19 4.62 -1.06 5.38
N ALA A 20 4.72 -2.21 6.04
CA ALA A 20 6.00 -2.74 6.53
C ALA A 20 6.97 -3.06 5.38
N ILE A 21 6.48 -3.65 4.28
CA ILE A 21 7.27 -3.92 3.08
C ILE A 21 7.77 -2.61 2.46
N ASN A 22 6.91 -1.59 2.33
CA ASN A 22 7.31 -0.28 1.81
C ASN A 22 8.45 0.34 2.64
N ASN A 23 8.35 0.29 3.96
CA ASN A 23 9.42 0.78 4.83
C ASN A 23 10.73 0.00 4.63
N ARG A 24 10.67 -1.33 4.49
CA ARG A 24 11.86 -2.16 4.20
C ARG A 24 12.49 -1.79 2.85
N VAL A 25 11.69 -1.54 1.82
CA VAL A 25 12.18 -1.09 0.50
C VAL A 25 12.90 0.24 0.62
N LYS A 26 12.32 1.22 1.33
CA LYS A 26 12.96 2.53 1.55
C LYS A 26 14.30 2.42 2.28
N THR A 27 14.36 1.59 3.32
CA THR A 27 15.61 1.32 4.03
C THR A 27 16.66 0.71 3.10
N ALA A 28 16.31 -0.32 2.32
CA ALA A 28 17.24 -0.95 1.38
C ALA A 28 17.75 0.03 0.32
N LEU A 29 16.90 0.90 -0.22
CA LEU A 29 17.31 1.96 -1.15
C LEU A 29 18.27 2.95 -0.49
N THR A 30 18.01 3.34 0.75
CA THR A 30 18.87 4.27 1.52
C THR A 30 20.23 3.66 1.82
N GLU A 31 20.28 2.38 2.20
CA GLU A 31 21.51 1.65 2.45
C GLU A 31 22.34 1.47 1.17
N MET A 32 21.68 1.17 0.05
CA MET A 32 22.33 1.06 -1.25
C MET A 32 22.90 2.41 -1.71
N GLU A 33 22.12 3.49 -1.60
CA GLU A 33 22.57 4.86 -1.89
C GLU A 33 23.82 5.21 -1.09
N ALA A 34 23.80 4.99 0.23
CA ALA A 34 24.93 5.26 1.11
C ALA A 34 26.18 4.42 0.77
N GLN A 35 26.02 3.23 0.19
CA GLN A 35 27.14 2.40 -0.26
C GLN A 35 27.72 2.89 -1.59
N VAL A 36 26.86 3.19 -2.56
CA VAL A 36 27.27 3.65 -3.90
C VAL A 36 27.97 5.00 -3.81
N GLU A 37 27.42 5.94 -3.05
CA GLU A 37 27.94 7.31 -2.95
C GLU A 37 29.36 7.40 -2.37
N LYS A 38 29.81 6.37 -1.64
CA LYS A 38 31.20 6.28 -1.15
C LYS A 38 32.23 6.23 -2.27
N THR A 39 31.88 5.63 -3.40
CA THR A 39 32.81 5.43 -4.54
C THR A 39 32.38 6.19 -5.79
N LEU A 40 31.21 6.83 -5.78
CA LEU A 40 30.61 7.48 -6.95
C LEU A 40 31.54 8.53 -7.58
N ALA A 41 32.32 9.24 -6.77
CA ALA A 41 33.28 10.24 -7.26
C ALA A 41 34.40 9.63 -8.13
N GLU A 42 34.71 8.35 -7.95
CA GLU A 42 35.72 7.62 -8.71
C GLU A 42 35.16 7.01 -10.01
N TRP A 43 33.84 7.02 -10.17
CA TRP A 43 33.19 6.46 -11.34
C TRP A 43 33.33 7.38 -12.55
N THR A 44 33.27 6.80 -13.74
CA THR A 44 33.24 7.57 -14.98
C THR A 44 31.95 8.39 -15.09
N GLY A 45 32.00 9.52 -15.81
CA GLY A 45 30.85 10.44 -15.92
C GLY A 45 29.57 9.77 -16.45
N ALA A 46 29.68 8.81 -17.38
CA ALA A 46 28.52 8.06 -17.87
C ALA A 46 27.89 7.16 -16.78
N ALA A 47 28.71 6.52 -15.95
CA ALA A 47 28.22 5.70 -14.84
C ALA A 47 27.57 6.56 -13.74
N GLN A 48 28.12 7.74 -13.46
CA GLN A 48 27.51 8.71 -12.55
C GLN A 48 26.13 9.17 -13.07
N GLN A 49 26.02 9.50 -14.36
CA GLN A 49 24.75 9.89 -14.97
C GLN A 49 23.70 8.77 -14.89
N ALA A 50 24.09 7.53 -15.19
CA ALA A 50 23.20 6.37 -15.07
C ALA A 50 22.73 6.14 -13.63
N TYR A 51 23.63 6.31 -12.66
CA TYR A 51 23.28 6.26 -11.23
C TYR A 51 22.26 7.34 -10.87
N TYR A 52 22.47 8.60 -11.26
CA TYR A 52 21.53 9.68 -10.94
C TYR A 52 20.16 9.47 -11.59
N ALA A 53 20.11 8.92 -12.81
CA ALA A 53 18.85 8.56 -13.46
C ALA A 53 18.10 7.46 -12.69
N ALA A 54 18.79 6.37 -12.33
CA ALA A 54 18.22 5.30 -11.52
C ALA A 54 17.77 5.81 -10.14
N LYS A 55 18.56 6.71 -9.54
CA LYS A 55 18.24 7.35 -8.26
C LYS A 55 16.97 8.16 -8.31
N ALA A 56 16.78 8.94 -9.37
CA ALA A 56 15.55 9.70 -9.56
C ALA A 56 14.34 8.77 -9.70
N GLU A 57 14.47 7.70 -10.49
CA GLU A 57 13.40 6.73 -10.73
C GLU A 57 12.97 6.01 -9.44
N TRP A 58 13.91 5.41 -8.70
CA TRP A 58 13.53 4.69 -7.47
C TRP A 58 12.94 5.63 -6.41
N ASN A 59 13.38 6.89 -6.36
CA ASN A 59 12.87 7.87 -5.40
C ASN A 59 11.44 8.25 -5.75
N GLN A 60 11.15 8.44 -7.04
CA GLN A 60 9.79 8.64 -7.52
C GLN A 60 8.90 7.46 -7.13
N GLN A 61 9.32 6.21 -7.39
CA GLN A 61 8.50 5.04 -7.08
C GLN A 61 8.28 4.87 -5.58
N ALA A 62 9.30 5.09 -4.75
CA ALA A 62 9.19 5.02 -3.30
C ALA A 62 8.22 6.08 -2.72
N GLN A 63 8.04 7.21 -3.40
CA GLN A 63 7.05 8.23 -3.05
C GLN A 63 5.62 7.86 -3.48
N GLN A 64 5.45 7.02 -4.51
CA GLN A 64 4.14 6.54 -4.96
C GLN A 64 3.56 5.46 -4.05
N MET A 65 4.39 4.61 -3.46
CA MET A 65 3.92 3.47 -2.66
C MET A 65 2.95 3.86 -1.52
N PRO A 66 3.21 4.91 -0.70
CA PRO A 66 2.25 5.36 0.31
C PRO A 66 0.91 5.83 -0.26
N ILE A 67 0.90 6.40 -1.48
CA ILE A 67 -0.32 6.88 -2.14
C ILE A 67 -1.21 5.70 -2.51
N TYR A 68 -0.64 4.63 -3.06
CA TYR A 68 -1.39 3.42 -3.38
C TYR A 68 -1.92 2.72 -2.13
N LEU A 69 -1.14 2.71 -1.04
CA LEU A 69 -1.56 2.17 0.26
C LEU A 69 -2.74 2.95 0.85
N GLU A 70 -2.71 4.27 0.74
CA GLU A 70 -3.81 5.13 1.16
C GLU A 70 -5.08 4.86 0.35
N ALA A 71 -4.96 4.79 -0.98
CA ALA A 71 -6.08 4.48 -1.86
C ALA A 71 -6.69 3.09 -1.57
N GLY A 72 -5.84 2.10 -1.29
CA GLY A 72 -6.27 0.77 -0.84
C GLY A 72 -7.05 0.83 0.48
N ARG A 73 -6.54 1.56 1.47
CA ARG A 73 -7.23 1.75 2.76
C ARG A 73 -8.59 2.41 2.59
N GLN A 74 -8.68 3.47 1.80
CA GLN A 74 -9.95 4.14 1.53
C GLN A 74 -10.96 3.24 0.83
N THR A 75 -10.49 2.39 -0.10
CA THR A 75 -11.34 1.40 -0.76
C THR A 75 -11.89 0.37 0.23
N LEU A 76 -11.04 -0.12 1.14
CA LEU A 76 -11.43 -1.06 2.19
C LEU A 76 -12.44 -0.45 3.17
N LEU A 77 -12.25 0.81 3.57
CA LEU A 77 -13.21 1.55 4.40
C LEU A 77 -14.56 1.72 3.69
N SER A 78 -14.55 2.07 2.40
CA SER A 78 -15.79 2.19 1.62
C SER A 78 -16.55 0.85 1.50
N ILE A 79 -15.82 -0.27 1.36
CA ILE A 79 -16.43 -1.60 1.38
C ILE A 79 -17.07 -1.88 2.75
N SER A 80 -16.41 -1.49 3.86
CA SER A 80 -16.94 -1.62 5.23
C SER A 80 -18.26 -0.88 5.42
N ASP A 81 -18.29 0.40 5.06
CA ASP A 81 -19.48 1.24 5.20
C ASP A 81 -20.66 0.68 4.38
N ASN A 82 -20.38 0.19 3.16
CA ASN A 82 -21.40 -0.40 2.29
C ASN A 82 -21.93 -1.74 2.82
N TYR A 83 -21.07 -2.60 3.38
CA TYR A 83 -21.49 -3.87 3.99
C TYR A 83 -22.34 -3.65 5.24
N GLY A 84 -21.87 -2.80 6.17
CA GLY A 84 -22.59 -2.50 7.41
C GLY A 84 -23.97 -1.89 7.17
N THR A 85 -24.08 -0.95 6.23
CA THR A 85 -25.37 -0.32 5.88
C THR A 85 -26.32 -1.30 5.17
N THR A 86 -25.80 -2.18 4.31
CA THR A 86 -26.62 -3.17 3.59
C THR A 86 -27.16 -4.25 4.54
N GLU A 87 -26.32 -4.78 5.43
CA GLU A 87 -26.72 -5.81 6.40
C GLU A 87 -27.74 -5.26 7.41
N GLN A 88 -27.54 -4.04 7.92
CA GLN A 88 -28.51 -3.36 8.79
C GLN A 88 -29.86 -3.14 8.09
N ARG A 89 -29.87 -2.68 6.83
CA ARG A 89 -31.10 -2.48 6.06
C ARG A 89 -31.83 -3.80 5.78
N ALA A 90 -31.10 -4.85 5.43
CA ALA A 90 -31.67 -6.17 5.26
C ALA A 90 -32.36 -6.62 6.56
N GLN A 91 -31.65 -6.59 7.70
CA GLN A 91 -32.22 -6.97 9.00
C GLN A 91 -33.48 -6.16 9.35
N GLN A 92 -33.52 -4.86 9.06
CA GLN A 92 -34.72 -4.02 9.27
C GLN A 92 -35.91 -4.45 8.41
N ILE A 93 -35.69 -4.78 7.14
CA ILE A 93 -36.75 -5.25 6.23
C ILE A 93 -37.29 -6.61 6.69
N TRP A 94 -36.41 -7.54 7.06
CA TRP A 94 -36.81 -8.86 7.56
C TRP A 94 -37.54 -8.78 8.91
N ASN A 95 -37.09 -7.92 9.83
CA ASN A 95 -37.76 -7.69 11.12
C ASN A 95 -39.09 -6.93 10.96
N GLY A 96 -39.22 -6.09 9.93
CA GLY A 96 -40.44 -5.35 9.63
C GLY A 96 -41.49 -6.18 8.87
N ALA A 97 -41.07 -7.14 8.05
CA ALA A 97 -41.95 -8.02 7.29
C ALA A 97 -42.46 -9.24 8.09
N GLY A 98 -41.94 -9.46 9.31
CA GLY A 98 -42.32 -10.54 10.21
C GLY A 98 -43.43 -10.20 11.22
N ARG A 99 -44.21 -9.13 11.00
CA ARG A 99 -45.40 -8.77 11.79
C ARG A 99 -46.67 -8.82 10.97
#